data_AF-V5F614-F1
#
_entry.id   AF-V5F614-F1
#
_cell.length_a   1.000
_cell.length_b   1.000
_cell.length_c   1.000
_cell.angle_alpha   90.00
_cell.angle_beta   90.00
_cell.angle_gamma   90.00
#
_symmetry.space_group_name_H-M   'P 1'
#
loop_
_entity.id
_entity.type
_entity.pdbx_description
1 polymer ?
#
loop_
_entity_poly.entity_id
_entity_poly.type
_entity_poly.pdbx_seq_one_letter_code
_entity_poly.pdbx_strand_id
1 'polypeptide(L)'
;MRLIVCAVLTLFIWGCADKNTQEDNYLDASFELCNTEVSLYSVSDDGKVRIICADGSKFALNNEQTLEIMRDINVDYCSGEGLSKFNESRRYYTFRCKSGTQLSINKNQ
;
A
#
# COMPACT_ATOMS: atom_id res chain seq x y z
N MET A 1 -56.65 31.46 -8.00
CA MET A 1 -55.31 31.77 -7.47
C MET A 1 -54.99 30.65 -6.49
N ARG A 2 -54.39 29.50 -6.87
CA ARG A 2 -52.98 29.25 -7.27
C ARG A 2 -52.04 30.08 -6.37
N LEU A 3 -51.19 29.55 -5.48
CA LEU A 3 -50.59 28.23 -5.34
C LEU A 3 -50.29 27.91 -3.87
N ILE A 4 -50.21 26.60 -3.65
CA ILE A 4 -49.98 25.82 -2.46
C ILE A 4 -48.62 26.12 -1.80
N VAL A 5 -48.65 26.10 -0.48
CA VAL A 5 -47.56 26.00 0.50
C VAL A 5 -46.39 25.15 -0.03
N CYS A 6 -45.27 25.79 -0.39
CA CYS A 6 -44.00 25.08 -0.57
C CYS A 6 -43.33 24.94 0.80
N ALA A 7 -43.67 23.82 1.46
CA ALA A 7 -43.02 23.35 2.67
C ALA A 7 -41.52 23.11 2.40
N VAL A 8 -40.73 23.60 3.35
CA VAL A 8 -39.30 23.40 3.52
C VAL A 8 -38.99 21.91 3.50
N LEU A 9 -38.37 21.44 2.41
CA LEU A 9 -37.69 20.15 2.33
C LEU A 9 -36.19 20.41 2.49
N THR A 10 -35.76 20.56 3.75
CA THR A 10 -34.36 20.35 4.13
C THR A 10 -34.05 18.88 3.89
N LEU A 11 -33.54 18.57 2.70
CA LEU A 11 -32.86 17.32 2.43
C LEU A 11 -31.63 17.28 3.35
N PHE A 12 -31.78 16.60 4.49
CA PHE A 12 -30.64 16.07 5.22
C PHE A 12 -30.00 15.02 4.32
N ILE A 13 -29.06 15.47 3.49
CA ILE A 13 -28.10 14.58 2.85
C ILE A 13 -27.20 14.11 3.98
N TRP A 14 -27.62 13.05 4.69
CA TRP A 14 -26.67 12.18 5.37
C TRP A 14 -25.91 11.45 4.27
N GLY A 15 -24.96 12.17 3.66
CA GLY A 15 -23.81 11.53 3.06
C GLY A 15 -23.10 10.85 4.22
N CYS A 16 -23.23 9.53 4.32
CA CYS A 16 -22.18 8.73 4.92
C CYS A 16 -20.94 9.01 4.07
N ALA A 17 -20.18 10.04 4.44
CA ALA A 17 -18.82 10.22 3.99
C ALA A 17 -18.07 9.04 4.60
N ASP A 18 -18.09 7.92 3.88
CA ASP A 18 -17.30 6.75 4.20
C ASP A 18 -15.84 7.21 4.32
N LYS A 19 -15.18 6.72 5.36
CA LYS A 19 -13.96 7.32 5.90
C LYS A 19 -12.84 7.25 4.86
N ASN A 20 -12.55 8.40 4.29
CA ASN A 20 -11.63 8.59 3.18
C ASN A 20 -10.14 8.53 3.57
N THR A 21 -9.69 7.57 4.40
CA THR A 21 -8.43 7.78 5.16
C THR A 21 -7.48 6.59 5.32
N GLN A 22 -7.52 5.58 4.45
CA GLN A 22 -6.42 4.60 4.45
C GLN A 22 -6.15 4.06 3.05
N GLU A 23 -7.18 3.53 2.38
CA GLU A 23 -7.06 2.86 1.06
C GLU A 23 -6.35 3.70 -0.02
N ASP A 24 -6.65 5.00 -0.12
CA ASP A 24 -6.06 5.92 -1.10
C ASP A 24 -4.54 6.14 -0.89
N ASN A 25 -4.09 6.25 0.36
CA ASN A 25 -2.65 6.41 0.65
C ASN A 25 -1.85 5.15 0.29
N TYR A 26 -2.49 3.98 0.29
CA TYR A 26 -1.83 2.71 -0.03
C TYR A 26 -1.70 2.44 -1.50
N LEU A 27 -2.68 2.85 -2.31
CA LEU A 27 -2.51 2.79 -3.76
C LEU A 27 -1.30 3.62 -4.16
N ASP A 28 -1.19 4.86 -3.66
CA ASP A 28 -0.05 5.73 -3.95
C ASP A 28 1.29 5.14 -3.46
N ALA A 29 1.35 4.61 -2.23
CA ALA A 29 2.56 3.94 -1.74
C ALA A 29 2.90 2.66 -2.51
N SER A 30 1.89 1.94 -2.99
CA SER A 30 2.06 0.73 -3.81
C SER A 30 2.49 1.08 -5.24
N PHE A 31 2.00 2.18 -5.81
CA PHE A 31 2.47 2.72 -7.08
C PHE A 31 3.93 3.15 -6.99
N GLU A 32 4.33 3.79 -5.88
CA GLU A 32 5.72 4.16 -5.64
C GLU A 32 6.64 2.93 -5.57
N LEU A 33 6.20 1.85 -4.92
CA LEU A 33 6.95 0.60 -4.84
C LEU A 33 7.01 -0.16 -6.17
N CYS A 34 5.89 -0.22 -6.90
CA CYS A 34 5.82 -0.93 -8.17
C CYS A 34 6.53 -0.16 -9.28
N ASN A 35 6.59 1.18 -9.19
CA ASN A 35 6.98 2.07 -10.29
C ASN A 35 6.17 1.83 -11.59
N THR A 36 5.01 1.17 -11.42
CA THR A 36 4.08 0.71 -12.47
C THR A 36 2.73 0.40 -11.81
N GLU A 37 1.77 -0.12 -12.57
CA GLU A 37 0.46 -0.52 -12.06
C GLU A 37 0.51 -1.63 -11.00
N VAL A 38 -0.39 -1.52 -10.03
CA VAL A 38 -0.66 -2.55 -9.03
C VAL A 38 -1.72 -3.51 -9.59
N SER A 39 -1.37 -4.79 -9.71
CA SER A 39 -2.29 -5.83 -10.19
C SER A 39 -3.15 -6.43 -9.08
N LEU A 40 -2.63 -6.52 -7.86
CA LEU A 40 -3.37 -7.00 -6.71
C LEU A 40 -2.87 -6.31 -5.44
N TYR A 41 -3.79 -5.78 -4.67
CA TYR A 41 -3.57 -5.29 -3.32
C TYR A 41 -4.53 -6.01 -2.38
N SER A 42 -4.02 -6.51 -1.25
CA SER A 42 -4.87 -7.13 -0.23
C SER A 42 -4.32 -6.89 1.16
N VAL A 43 -5.21 -6.52 2.08
CA VAL A 43 -4.94 -6.44 3.51
C VAL A 43 -5.74 -7.55 4.20
N SER A 44 -5.07 -8.34 5.04
CA SER A 44 -5.72 -9.37 5.85
C SER A 44 -6.22 -8.77 7.17
N ASP A 45 -7.18 -9.43 7.82
CA ASP A 45 -7.72 -9.00 9.12
C ASP A 45 -6.64 -8.85 10.22
N ASP A 46 -5.51 -9.55 10.07
CA ASP A 46 -4.35 -9.47 10.96
C ASP A 46 -3.34 -8.38 10.57
N GLY A 47 -3.69 -7.48 9.64
CA GLY A 47 -2.89 -6.34 9.21
C GLY A 47 -1.81 -6.66 8.17
N LYS A 48 -1.69 -7.92 7.73
CA LYS A 48 -0.73 -8.30 6.69
C LYS A 48 -1.12 -7.73 5.34
N VAL A 49 -0.15 -7.13 4.67
CA VAL A 49 -0.33 -6.51 3.36
C VAL A 49 0.36 -7.36 2.31
N ARG A 50 -0.32 -7.62 1.19
CA ARG A 50 0.25 -8.27 0.01
C ARG A 50 0.00 -7.40 -1.21
N ILE A 51 1.06 -7.22 -1.98
CA ILE A 51 1.06 -6.39 -3.19
C ILE A 51 1.67 -7.21 -4.33
N ILE A 52 0.99 -7.25 -5.46
CA ILE A 52 1.49 -7.81 -6.71
C ILE A 52 1.44 -6.71 -7.77
N CYS A 53 2.59 -6.38 -8.34
CA CYS A 53 2.70 -5.40 -9.42
C CYS A 53 2.42 -6.05 -10.78
N ALA A 54 2.07 -5.25 -11.78
CA ALA A 54 1.86 -5.70 -13.15
C ALA A 54 3.13 -6.33 -13.77
N ASP A 55 4.33 -5.89 -13.35
CA ASP A 55 5.61 -6.46 -13.77
C ASP A 55 5.95 -7.82 -13.12
N GLY A 56 5.05 -8.32 -12.26
CA GLY A 56 5.20 -9.60 -11.55
C GLY A 56 5.99 -9.50 -10.25
N SER A 57 6.43 -8.30 -9.83
CA SER A 57 7.03 -8.07 -8.53
C SER A 57 6.04 -8.36 -7.40
N LYS A 58 6.55 -8.88 -6.27
CA LYS A 58 5.71 -9.35 -5.15
C LYS A 58 6.23 -8.89 -3.81
N PHE A 59 5.35 -8.29 -3.02
CA PHE A 59 5.68 -7.78 -1.69
C PHE A 59 4.72 -8.35 -0.65
N ALA A 60 5.27 -8.88 0.44
CA ALA A 60 4.52 -9.39 1.57
C ALA A 60 5.04 -8.78 2.87
N LEU A 61 4.16 -8.07 3.58
CA LEU A 61 4.46 -7.20 4.71
C LEU A 61 3.58 -7.58 5.90
N ASN A 62 4.10 -7.45 7.11
CA ASN A 62 3.31 -7.68 8.32
C ASN A 62 2.43 -6.48 8.68
N ASN A 63 2.82 -5.28 8.26
CA ASN A 63 2.09 -4.03 8.50
C ASN A 63 2.54 -2.95 7.51
N GLU A 64 1.81 -1.84 7.51
CA GLU A 64 2.10 -0.65 6.70
C GLU A 64 3.46 -0.01 6.98
N GLN A 65 3.91 0.03 8.24
CA GLN A 65 5.19 0.66 8.62
C GLN A 65 6.38 0.00 7.91
N THR A 66 6.22 -1.24 7.47
CA THR A 66 7.23 -1.95 6.69
C THR A 66 7.45 -1.34 5.30
N LEU A 67 6.52 -0.52 4.79
CA LEU A 67 6.68 0.19 3.52
C LEU A 67 7.84 1.20 3.57
N GLU A 68 7.98 1.93 4.68
CA GLU A 68 9.10 2.86 4.88
C GLU A 68 10.44 2.10 4.89
N ILE A 69 10.47 0.97 5.59
CA ILE A 69 11.64 0.09 5.63
C ILE A 69 12.00 -0.43 4.24
N MET A 70 11.02 -0.75 3.39
CA MET A 70 11.27 -1.14 2.01
C MET A 70 11.91 -0.01 1.19
N ARG A 71 11.52 1.24 1.43
CA ARG A 71 12.12 2.42 0.77
C ARG A 71 13.58 2.57 1.18
N ASP A 72 13.86 2.49 2.48
CA ASP A 72 15.22 2.55 3.01
C ASP A 72 16.08 1.41 2.44
N ILE A 73 15.54 0.19 2.41
CA ILE A 73 16.22 -0.96 1.81
C ILE A 73 16.52 -0.74 0.32
N ASN A 74 15.58 -0.15 -0.42
CA ASN A 74 15.77 0.14 -1.83
C ASN A 74 16.93 1.14 -2.04
N VAL A 75 17.00 2.19 -1.23
CA VAL A 75 18.07 3.18 -1.28
C VAL A 75 19.41 2.56 -0.89
N ASP A 76 19.46 1.86 0.24
CA ASP A 76 20.70 1.38 0.86
C ASP A 76 21.31 0.17 0.14
N TYR A 77 20.47 -0.76 -0.33
CA TYR A 77 20.93 -2.05 -0.86
C TYR A 77 20.68 -2.23 -2.35
N CYS A 78 19.72 -1.51 -2.92
CA CYS A 78 19.35 -1.63 -4.32
C CYS A 78 19.70 -0.38 -5.16
N SER A 79 20.40 0.60 -4.59
CA SER A 79 20.80 1.83 -5.29
C SER A 79 19.62 2.58 -5.94
N GLY A 80 18.41 2.44 -5.37
CA GLY A 80 17.19 3.06 -5.87
C GLY A 80 16.54 2.40 -7.09
N GLU A 81 17.05 1.28 -7.61
CA GLU A 81 16.51 0.63 -8.82
C GLU A 81 15.14 -0.05 -8.61
N GLY A 82 14.75 -0.24 -7.35
CA GLY A 82 13.53 -0.90 -6.93
C GLY A 82 13.73 -2.34 -6.47
N LEU A 83 12.69 -2.85 -5.81
CA LEU A 83 12.60 -4.23 -5.34
C LEU A 83 11.76 -5.05 -6.32
N SER A 84 12.20 -6.27 -6.63
CA SER A 84 11.40 -7.25 -7.38
C SER A 84 10.68 -8.24 -6.47
N LYS A 85 11.22 -8.48 -5.27
CA LYS A 85 10.56 -9.30 -4.24
C LYS A 85 10.88 -8.76 -2.86
N PHE A 86 9.91 -8.83 -1.97
CA PHE A 86 10.09 -8.59 -0.54
C PHE A 86 9.25 -9.55 0.28
N ASN A 87 9.85 -10.10 1.33
CA ASN A 87 9.17 -10.91 2.32
C ASN A 87 9.68 -10.58 3.72
N GLU A 88 8.74 -10.44 4.64
CA GLU A 88 9.04 -10.15 6.03
C GLU A 88 8.79 -11.38 6.90
N SER A 89 9.82 -11.82 7.62
CA SER A 89 9.69 -12.82 8.69
C SER A 89 9.79 -12.15 10.06
N ARG A 90 9.69 -12.93 11.14
CA ARG A 90 9.89 -12.38 12.49
C ARG A 90 11.28 -11.79 12.74
N ARG A 91 12.32 -12.34 12.11
CA ARG A 91 13.73 -11.99 12.39
C ARG A 91 14.46 -11.33 11.23
N TYR A 92 13.92 -11.43 10.02
CA TYR A 92 14.62 -10.98 8.81
C TYR A 92 13.69 -10.26 7.85
N TYR A 93 14.24 -9.28 7.15
CA TYR A 93 13.74 -8.81 5.87
C TYR A 93 14.51 -9.53 4.76
N THR A 94 13.80 -10.25 3.90
CA THR A 94 14.39 -10.94 2.75
C THR A 94 13.86 -10.31 1.49
N PHE A 95 14.76 -9.90 0.60
CA PHE A 95 14.38 -9.15 -0.59
C PHE A 95 15.29 -9.44 -1.77
N ARG A 96 14.81 -9.07 -2.95
CA ARG A 96 15.57 -9.10 -4.20
C ARG A 96 15.42 -7.75 -4.90
N CYS A 97 16.53 -7.13 -5.24
CA CYS A 97 16.55 -5.91 -6.05
C CYS A 97 16.20 -6.21 -7.51
N LYS A 98 15.82 -5.21 -8.32
CA LYS A 98 15.53 -5.44 -9.75
C LYS A 98 16.76 -5.87 -10.55
N SER A 99 17.99 -5.55 -10.10
CA SER A 99 19.25 -6.10 -10.65
C SER A 99 19.39 -7.62 -10.49
N GLY A 100 18.60 -8.23 -9.61
CA GLY A 100 18.65 -9.66 -9.31
C GLY A 100 19.42 -10.01 -8.03
N THR A 101 20.12 -9.05 -7.43
CA THR A 101 20.78 -9.25 -6.13
C THR A 101 19.77 -9.62 -5.06
N GLN A 102 20.04 -10.69 -4.31
CA GLN A 102 19.16 -11.18 -3.25
C GLN A 102 19.88 -11.13 -1.90
N LEU A 103 19.21 -10.55 -0.92
CA LEU A 103 19.74 -10.26 0.40
C LEU A 103 18.75 -10.66 1.47
N SER A 104 19.27 -10.90 2.68
CA SER A 104 18.47 -11.15 3.87
C SER A 104 19.13 -10.48 5.06
N ILE A 105 18.51 -9.42 5.57
CA ILE A 105 19.03 -8.62 6.67
C ILE A 105 18.28 -8.96 7.96
N ASN A 106 18.99 -9.04 9.07
CA ASN A 106 18.39 -9.28 10.38
C ASN A 106 17.80 -7.97 10.91
N LYS A 107 16.58 -8.02 11.46
CA LYS A 107 15.90 -6.83 11.99
C LYS A 107 16.51 -6.25 13.26
N ASN A 108 17.35 -7.02 13.94
CA ASN A 108 17.97 -6.66 15.22
C ASN A 108 19.44 -6.24 15.05
N GLN A 109 19.90 -5.99 13.82
CA GLN A 109 21.21 -5.41 13.54
C GLN A 109 21.07 -3.90 13.39
#